data_AF-A0A1G6FG32-F1
#
_entry.id   AF-A0A1G6FG32-F1
#
_cell.length_a   1.000
_cell.length_b   1.000
_cell.length_c   1.000
_cell.angle_alpha   90.00
_cell.angle_beta   90.00
_cell.angle_gamma   90.00
#
_symmetry.space_group_name_H-M   'P 1'
#
loop_
_entity.id
_entity.type
_entity.pdbx_description
1 polymer ?
#
loop_
_entity_poly.entity_id
_entity_poly.type
_entity_poly.pdbx_seq_one_letter_code
_entity_poly.pdbx_strand_id
1 'polypeptide(L)' 'MQIRELTEAEKQSYDEMSEGAKQINLFGDEEELDAKDFVIERTDSGE' A
#
# COMPACT_ATOMS: atom_id res chain seq x y z
N MET A 1 -8.50 -8.24 -15.89
CA MET A 1 -7.52 -7.29 -15.33
C MET A 1 -6.23 -7.42 -16.11
N GLN A 2 -5.77 -6.37 -16.80
CA GLN A 2 -4.42 -6.36 -17.35
C GLN A 2 -3.46 -6.00 -16.21
N ILE A 3 -2.54 -6.90 -15.90
CA ILE A 3 -1.50 -6.68 -14.89
C ILE A 3 -0.39 -5.91 -15.59
N ARG A 4 -0.23 -4.63 -15.28
CA ARG A 4 0.93 -3.82 -15.69
C ARG A 4 1.92 -3.76 -14.53
N GLU A 5 3.22 -3.72 -14.83
CA GLU A 5 4.24 -3.46 -13.82
C GLU A 5 4.21 -1.99 -13.37
N LEU A 6 4.52 -1.75 -12.09
CA LEU A 6 4.69 -0.40 -11.54
C LEU A 6 5.97 0.24 -12.09
N THR A 7 5.93 1.55 -12.34
CA THR A 7 7.14 2.33 -12.65
C THR A 7 8.05 2.44 -11.43
N GLU A 8 9.34 2.73 -11.62
CA GLU A 8 10.29 2.86 -10.49
C GLU A 8 9.85 3.92 -9.47
N ALA A 9 9.29 5.04 -9.92
CA ALA A 9 8.75 6.07 -9.04
C ALA A 9 7.53 5.60 -8.23
N GLU A 10 6.61 4.86 -8.87
CA GLU A 10 5.45 4.27 -8.18
C GLU A 10 5.89 3.22 -7.14
N LYS A 11 6.95 2.45 -7.43
CA LYS A 11 7.53 1.48 -6.47
C LYS A 11 8.19 2.19 -5.29
N GLN A 12 8.93 3.26 -5.52
CA GLN A 12 9.60 3.99 -4.45
C GLN A 12 8.60 4.64 -3.50
N SER A 13 7.57 5.32 -4.01
CA SER A 13 6.50 5.86 -3.16
C SER A 13 5.71 4.76 -2.43
N TYR A 14 5.61 3.56 -3.02
CA TYR A 14 5.00 2.42 -2.36
C TYR A 14 5.85 1.91 -1.20
N ASP A 15 7.15 1.70 -1.42
CA ASP A 15 8.07 1.24 -0.39
C ASP A 15 8.04 2.22 0.80
N GLU A 16 8.09 3.54 0.54
CA GLU A 16 7.99 4.59 1.57
C GLU A 16 6.65 4.59 2.32
N MET A 17 5.53 4.29 1.66
CA MET A 17 4.21 4.21 2.30
C MET A 17 4.06 2.95 3.15
N SER A 18 4.67 1.85 2.72
CA SER A 18 4.62 0.57 3.42
C SER A 18 5.57 0.52 4.62
N GLU A 19 6.67 1.28 4.58
CA GLU A 19 7.69 1.28 5.61
C GLU A 19 7.12 1.82 6.94
N GLY A 20 7.02 0.93 7.94
CA GLY A 20 6.52 1.27 9.27
C GLY A 20 5.00 1.42 9.36
N ALA A 21 4.25 1.02 8.34
CA ALA A 21 2.80 0.97 8.42
C ALA A 21 2.38 -0.10 9.44
N LYS A 22 1.55 0.32 10.40
CA LYS A 22 1.01 -0.55 11.44
C LYS A 22 -0.50 -0.42 11.51
N GLN A 23 -1.17 -1.53 11.75
CA GLN A 23 -2.59 -1.57 12.04
C GLN A 23 -2.80 -1.85 13.53
N ILE A 24 -3.78 -1.19 14.13
CA ILE A 24 -4.25 -1.53 15.47
C ILE A 24 -5.27 -2.67 15.34
N ASN A 25 -5.01 -3.78 16.00
CA ASN A 25 -5.92 -4.93 16.01
C ASN A 25 -7.10 -4.68 16.97
N LEU A 26 -8.10 -5.59 16.97
CA LEU A 26 -9.31 -5.46 17.78
C LEU A 26 -9.03 -5.38 19.30
N PHE A 27 -7.88 -5.85 19.75
CA PHE A 27 -7.46 -5.87 21.15
C PHE A 27 -6.57 -4.68 21.54
N GLY A 28 -6.25 -3.80 20.58
CA GLY A 28 -5.43 -2.62 20.80
C GLY A 28 -3.93 -2.83 20.63
N ASP A 29 -3.49 -4.02 20.18
CA ASP A 29 -2.08 -4.26 19.88
C ASP A 29 -1.75 -3.77 18.46
N GLU A 30 -0.53 -3.27 18.28
CA GLU A 30 -0.01 -2.89 16.98
C GLU A 30 0.53 -4.12 16.23
N GLU A 31 0.09 -4.29 14.99
CA GLU A 31 0.59 -5.30 14.06
C GLU A 31 1.23 -4.59 12.86
N GLU A 32 2.43 -5.04 12.45
CA GLU A 32 3.10 -4.53 11.25
C GLU A 32 2.35 -5.02 10.01
N LEU A 33 2.12 -4.11 9.06
CA LEU A 33 1.48 -4.42 7.80
C LEU A 33 2.53 -4.71 6.73
N ASP A 34 2.33 -5.80 6.01
CA ASP A 34 3.17 -6.16 4.88
C ASP A 34 2.59 -5.58 3.57
N ALA A 35 3.44 -5.52 2.56
CA ALA A 35 3.09 -5.18 1.18
C ALA A 35 1.82 -5.90 0.66
N LYS A 36 1.57 -7.12 1.14
CA LYS A 36 0.44 -7.96 0.73
C LYS A 36 -0.90 -7.53 1.34
N ASP A 37 -0.88 -6.72 2.38
CA ASP A 37 -2.08 -6.27 3.11
C ASP A 37 -2.72 -5.03 2.47
N PHE A 38 -2.04 -4.40 1.51
CA PHE A 38 -2.52 -3.21 0.83
C PHE A 38 -3.24 -3.56 -0.48
N VAL A 39 -4.48 -3.09 -0.61
CA VAL A 39 -5.19 -3.02 -1.89
C VAL A 39 -5.10 -1.58 -2.39
N ILE A 40 -4.30 -1.36 -3.44
CA ILE A 40 -4.13 -0.03 -4.04
C ILE A 40 -5.13 0.12 -5.18
N GLU A 41 -6.13 0.98 -4.97
CA GLU A 41 -7.01 1.41 -6.06
C GLU A 41 -6.46 2.67 -6.71
N ARG A 42 -6.33 2.66 -8.04
CA ARG A 42 -6.09 3.88 -8.80
C ARG A 42 -7.39 4.67 -8.86
N THR A 43 -7.47 5.76 -8.10
CA THR A 43 -8.45 6.80 -8.39
C THR A 43 -7.93 7.56 -9.60
N ASP A 44 -8.38 7.17 -10.80
CA ASP A 44 -8.34 8.05 -11.96
C ASP A 44 -9.31 9.21 -11.67
N SER A 45 -8.86 10.19 -10.89
CA SER A 45 -9.50 11.50 -10.79
C SER A 45 -9.28 12.21 -12.13
N GLY A 46 -10.05 11.79 -13.13
CA GLY A 46 -10.21 12.51 -14.38
C GLY A 46 -11.06 13.75 -14.13
N GLU A 47 -10.41 14.83 -13.68
CA GLU A 47 -10.87 16.21 -13.87
C GLU A 47 -9.76 17.03 -14.55
#